data_AF-A0A9P7VI95-F1
#
_entry.id   AF-A0A9P7VI95-F1
#
_cell.length_a   1.000
_cell.length_b   1.000
_cell.length_c   1.000
_cell.angle_alpha   90.00
_cell.angle_beta   90.00
_cell.angle_gamma   90.00
#
_symmetry.space_group_name_H-M   'P 1'
#
loop_
_entity.id
_entity.type
_entity.pdbx_description
1 polymer ?
#
loop_
_entity_poly.entity_id
_entity_poly.type
_entity_poly.pdbx_seq_one_letter_code
_entity_poly.pdbx_strand_id
1 'polypeptide(L)'
;MPPIRPHHKTRNGCKTCKKRKVKCDEELPMCKNCTRRGIECAWSNTSQNDLLEPGTFTHAASSSSENLPSTISNSTGTGSFDLLTLELIHHYATTTSHTLSPDPASENAWKTIAPKLAFDPKNQFLLYAILAISALH
;
A
#
# COMPACT_ATOMS: atom_id res chain seq x y z
N MET A 1 -36.46 26.34 18.20
CA MET A 1 -35.67 25.54 17.24
C MET A 1 -35.67 24.08 17.72
N PRO A 2 -36.02 23.10 16.88
CA PRO A 2 -36.00 21.70 17.30
C PRO A 2 -34.56 21.25 17.60
N PRO A 3 -34.31 20.47 18.66
CA PRO A 3 -32.98 20.01 19.00
C PRO A 3 -32.45 19.03 17.94
N ILE A 4 -31.22 19.24 17.49
CA ILE A 4 -30.52 18.37 16.54
C ILE A 4 -30.24 17.05 17.23
N ARG A 5 -30.87 15.96 16.76
CA ARG A 5 -30.59 14.62 17.27
C ARG A 5 -29.13 14.26 16.94
N PRO A 6 -28.31 13.87 17.92
CA PRO A 6 -26.94 13.43 17.65
C PRO A 6 -27.00 12.17 16.79
N HIS A 7 -26.50 12.25 15.57
CA HIS A 7 -26.40 11.09 14.70
C HIS A 7 -25.17 10.26 15.09
N HIS A 8 -25.34 8.93 15.19
CA HIS A 8 -24.24 8.01 15.45
C HIS A 8 -23.21 8.11 14.31
N LYS A 9 -21.96 8.44 14.65
CA LYS A 9 -20.86 8.50 13.69
C LYS A 9 -20.35 7.08 13.45
N THR A 10 -20.40 6.63 12.21
CA THR A 10 -19.81 5.35 11.81
C THR A 10 -18.29 5.43 11.97
N ARG A 11 -17.69 4.56 12.79
CA ARG A 11 -16.23 4.51 12.99
C ARG A 11 -15.52 4.00 11.73
N ASN A 12 -16.16 3.12 10.98
CA ASN A 12 -15.55 2.35 9.89
C ASN A 12 -15.89 2.88 8.48
N GLY A 13 -16.63 3.98 8.34
CA GLY A 13 -16.93 4.57 7.04
C GLY A 13 -15.70 4.97 6.21
N CYS A 14 -15.84 4.93 4.87
CA CYS A 14 -14.78 5.35 3.94
C CYS A 14 -14.41 6.83 4.10
N LYS A 15 -13.19 7.20 3.70
CA LYS A 15 -12.65 8.58 3.80
C LYS A 15 -13.53 9.58 3.04
N THR A 16 -14.04 9.19 1.87
CA THR A 16 -14.90 10.04 1.05
C THR A 16 -16.21 10.38 1.76
N CYS A 17 -16.88 9.39 2.37
CA CYS A 17 -18.11 9.64 3.13
C CYS A 17 -17.84 10.42 4.42
N LYS A 18 -16.72 10.13 5.11
CA LYS A 18 -16.27 10.89 6.29
C LYS A 18 -16.02 12.37 5.98
N LYS A 19 -15.26 12.66 4.93
CA LYS A 19 -14.99 14.04 4.46
C LYS A 19 -16.27 14.78 4.13
N ARG A 20 -17.23 14.08 3.55
CA ARG A 20 -18.54 14.62 3.16
C ARG A 20 -19.56 14.70 4.29
N LYS A 21 -19.22 14.18 5.49
CA LYS A 21 -20.11 14.14 6.66
C LYS A 21 -21.47 13.48 6.37
N VAL A 22 -21.45 12.42 5.55
CA VAL A 22 -22.63 11.59 5.23
C VAL A 22 -22.44 10.17 5.77
N LYS A 23 -23.54 9.46 6.04
CA LYS A 23 -23.49 8.05 6.48
C LYS A 23 -22.86 7.20 5.38
N CYS A 24 -21.94 6.31 5.78
CA CYS A 24 -21.35 5.32 4.90
C CYS A 24 -22.06 3.98 5.12
N ASP A 25 -22.33 3.25 4.04
CA ASP A 25 -22.95 1.91 4.09
C ASP A 25 -21.92 0.79 4.34
N GLU A 26 -20.64 1.15 4.45
CA GLU A 26 -19.51 0.26 4.76
C GLU A 26 -19.34 -0.98 3.85
N GLU A 27 -19.93 -0.98 2.65
CA GLU A 27 -19.74 -2.04 1.66
C GLU A 27 -18.38 -1.96 0.95
N LEU A 28 -17.69 -3.09 0.83
CA LEU A 28 -16.42 -3.26 0.11
C LEU A 28 -16.67 -3.88 -1.27
N PRO A 29 -15.89 -3.55 -2.34
CA PRO A 29 -14.73 -2.64 -2.36
C PRO A 29 -15.10 -1.14 -2.41
N MET A 30 -16.32 -0.79 -2.82
CA MET A 30 -16.82 0.59 -2.86
C MET A 30 -18.19 0.70 -2.19
N CYS A 31 -18.39 1.72 -1.37
CA CYS A 31 -19.69 1.94 -0.72
C CYS A 31 -20.73 2.49 -1.72
N LYS A 32 -22.00 2.14 -1.52
CA LYS A 32 -23.13 2.55 -2.38
C LYS A 32 -23.19 4.05 -2.67
N ASN A 33 -22.87 4.90 -1.70
CA ASN A 33 -22.92 6.35 -1.89
C ASN A 33 -21.78 6.88 -2.78
N CYS A 34 -20.60 6.24 -2.76
CA CYS A 34 -19.52 6.54 -3.70
C CYS A 34 -19.83 5.97 -5.09
N THR A 35 -20.30 4.73 -5.17
CA THR A 35 -20.69 4.06 -6.42
C THR A 35 -21.77 4.84 -7.18
N ARG A 36 -22.86 5.23 -6.49
CA ARG A 36 -23.95 6.02 -7.10
C ARG A 36 -23.51 7.38 -7.64
N ARG A 37 -22.42 7.92 -7.08
CA ARG A 37 -21.89 9.23 -7.47
C ARG A 37 -20.73 9.14 -8.45
N GLY A 38 -20.26 7.94 -8.78
CA GLY A 38 -19.11 7.74 -9.66
C GLY A 38 -17.83 8.41 -9.13
N ILE A 39 -17.65 8.48 -7.81
CA ILE A 39 -16.46 9.08 -7.20
C ILE A 39 -15.62 8.03 -6.50
N GLU A 40 -14.35 8.36 -6.29
CA GLU A 40 -13.39 7.53 -5.59
C GLU A 40 -13.86 7.15 -4.17
N CYS A 41 -13.79 5.86 -3.85
CA CYS A 41 -14.09 5.32 -2.53
C CYS A 41 -12.80 4.92 -1.82
N ALA A 42 -12.19 5.87 -1.10
CA ALA A 42 -10.94 5.60 -0.40
C ALA A 42 -11.20 5.03 1.01
N TRP A 43 -10.70 3.84 1.28
CA TRP A 43 -10.71 3.22 2.62
C TRP A 43 -9.37 3.47 3.33
N SER A 44 -9.35 3.44 4.67
CA SER A 44 -8.12 3.69 5.44
C SER A 44 -7.16 2.50 5.46
N ASN A 45 -7.65 1.29 5.16
CA ASN A 45 -6.84 0.10 4.99
C ASN A 45 -7.20 -0.52 3.64
N THR A 46 -6.33 -0.38 2.64
CA THR A 46 -6.06 -1.36 1.57
C THR A 46 -5.24 -0.66 0.49
N SER A 47 -4.03 -1.18 0.32
CA SER A 47 -3.13 -1.02 -0.81
C SER A 47 -3.91 -1.08 -2.13
N GLN A 48 -3.95 0.03 -2.87
CA GLN A 48 -4.70 0.09 -4.11
C GLN A 48 -3.91 -0.55 -5.24
N ASN A 49 -4.40 -1.70 -5.66
CA ASN A 49 -4.24 -2.18 -7.02
C ASN A 49 -5.23 -1.45 -7.95
N ASP A 50 -4.80 -1.32 -9.19
CA ASP A 50 -5.55 -1.09 -10.44
C ASP A 50 -5.95 0.32 -10.89
N LEU A 51 -5.20 0.75 -11.92
CA LEU A 51 -5.66 1.09 -13.27
C LEU A 51 -6.74 2.17 -13.42
N LEU A 52 -6.35 3.30 -14.04
CA LEU A 52 -6.82 3.81 -15.35
C LEU A 52 -6.50 5.32 -15.47
N GLU A 53 -5.55 5.67 -16.36
CA GLU A 53 -5.47 6.96 -17.07
C GLU A 53 -6.79 7.22 -17.83
N PRO A 54 -7.19 8.48 -18.20
CA PRO A 54 -6.33 9.44 -18.90
C PRO A 54 -6.53 10.95 -18.61
N GLY A 55 -5.50 11.78 -18.79
CA GLY A 55 -5.72 13.21 -19.05
C GLY A 55 -4.52 14.16 -18.96
N THR A 56 -3.92 14.45 -20.13
CA THR A 56 -3.26 15.71 -20.57
C THR A 56 -3.19 16.87 -19.58
N PHE A 57 -2.01 17.50 -19.41
CA PHE A 57 -1.75 18.94 -19.65
C PHE A 57 -0.24 19.25 -19.78
N THR A 58 0.09 20.03 -20.81
CA THR A 58 1.36 20.66 -21.19
C THR A 58 1.79 21.80 -20.25
N HIS A 59 3.10 22.05 -20.06
CA HIS A 59 3.82 23.31 -20.32
C HIS A 59 5.30 23.26 -19.86
N ALA A 60 6.14 24.04 -20.53
CA ALA A 60 7.61 23.94 -20.61
C ALA A 60 8.37 25.13 -19.98
N ALA A 61 9.71 24.98 -19.90
CA ALA A 61 10.82 25.96 -19.83
C ALA A 61 11.20 26.55 -18.44
N SER A 62 12.38 26.21 -17.86
CA SER A 62 13.72 26.90 -17.92
C SER A 62 13.94 27.79 -16.67
N SER A 63 15.07 27.93 -15.95
CA SER A 63 16.51 27.73 -16.17
C SER A 63 17.32 27.80 -14.83
N SER A 64 18.35 26.96 -14.71
CA SER A 64 19.67 27.04 -14.00
C SER A 64 19.94 27.99 -12.80
N SER A 65 20.43 27.42 -11.67
CA SER A 65 21.87 27.40 -11.28
C SER A 65 22.15 26.72 -9.93
N GLU A 66 23.27 25.98 -9.92
CA GLU A 66 23.99 25.20 -8.92
C GLU A 66 24.39 25.95 -7.61
N ASN A 67 24.72 25.39 -6.44
CA ASN A 67 25.10 24.05 -5.95
C ASN A 67 24.89 24.01 -4.41
N LEU A 68 24.05 23.08 -3.91
CA LEU A 68 24.08 22.45 -2.57
C LEU A 68 22.96 21.38 -2.58
N PRO A 69 23.10 20.16 -2.03
CA PRO A 69 22.00 19.19 -2.02
C PRO A 69 20.93 19.70 -1.06
N SER A 70 20.01 20.45 -1.64
CA SER A 70 18.93 21.13 -0.98
C SER A 70 17.69 20.26 -1.11
N THR A 71 16.84 20.35 -0.09
CA THR A 71 15.40 20.41 -0.28
C THR A 71 14.67 19.08 -0.47
N ILE A 72 14.08 18.65 0.65
CA ILE A 72 12.66 18.27 0.79
C ILE A 72 11.86 18.70 -0.46
N SER A 73 11.76 17.81 -1.42
CA SER A 73 10.82 17.91 -2.53
C SER A 73 10.06 16.61 -2.55
N ASN A 74 8.76 16.75 -2.33
CA ASN A 74 7.75 15.73 -2.50
C ASN A 74 8.00 14.91 -3.77
N SER A 75 8.54 13.71 -3.62
CA SER A 75 8.31 12.65 -4.59
C SER A 75 7.07 11.89 -4.16
N THR A 76 5.94 12.33 -4.69
CA THR A 76 4.93 11.40 -5.19
C THR A 76 5.64 10.50 -6.20
N GLY A 77 6.29 9.44 -5.71
CA GLY A 77 7.17 8.59 -6.50
C GLY A 77 7.06 7.17 -6.03
N THR A 78 6.19 6.43 -6.70
CA THR A 78 5.96 4.99 -6.70
C THR A 78 7.21 4.13 -6.97
N GLY A 79 8.44 4.62 -6.75
CA GLY A 79 9.69 3.96 -7.16
C GLY A 79 10.69 3.61 -6.05
N SER A 80 10.60 4.19 -4.84
CA SER A 80 11.58 3.89 -3.77
C SER A 80 11.23 2.64 -2.96
N PHE A 81 9.93 2.38 -2.77
CA PHE A 81 9.45 1.19 -2.07
C PHE A 81 9.67 -0.08 -2.93
N ASP A 82 9.61 0.06 -4.26
CA ASP A 82 9.61 -1.07 -5.18
C ASP A 82 11.02 -1.68 -5.36
N LEU A 83 12.05 -0.82 -5.48
CA LEU A 83 13.44 -1.28 -5.59
C LEU A 83 13.96 -1.89 -4.29
N LEU A 84 13.67 -1.26 -3.14
CA LEU A 84 14.07 -1.79 -1.84
C LEU A 84 13.36 -3.12 -1.54
N THR A 85 12.06 -3.22 -1.85
CA THR A 85 11.30 -4.46 -1.69
C THR A 85 11.88 -5.55 -2.59
N LEU A 86 12.22 -5.24 -3.84
CA LEU A 86 12.84 -6.19 -4.76
C LEU A 86 14.22 -6.66 -4.26
N GLU A 87 15.04 -5.74 -3.75
CA GLU A 87 16.35 -6.04 -3.16
C GLU A 87 16.22 -6.98 -1.96
N LEU A 88 15.28 -6.69 -1.04
CA LEU A 88 15.02 -7.52 0.13
C LEU A 88 14.46 -8.90 -0.23
N ILE A 89 13.55 -8.98 -1.20
CA ILE A 89 13.03 -10.26 -1.71
C ILE A 89 14.15 -11.07 -2.36
N HIS A 90 15.01 -10.41 -3.14
CA HIS A 90 16.16 -11.07 -3.74
C HIS A 90 17.10 -11.61 -2.67
N HIS A 91 17.45 -10.78 -1.67
CA HIS A 91 18.31 -11.17 -0.55
C HIS A 91 17.73 -12.37 0.22
N TYR A 92 16.42 -12.39 0.45
CA TYR A 92 15.73 -13.54 1.04
C TYR A 92 15.95 -14.82 0.24
N ALA A 93 15.71 -14.74 -1.08
CA ALA A 93 15.71 -15.89 -1.96
C ALA A 93 17.12 -16.48 -2.13
N THR A 94 18.16 -15.64 -2.14
CA THR A 94 19.55 -16.09 -2.36
C THR A 94 20.30 -16.42 -1.08
N THR A 95 19.94 -15.80 0.05
CA THR A 95 20.76 -15.81 1.26
C THR A 95 19.95 -16.22 2.48
N THR A 96 18.96 -15.44 2.89
CA THR A 96 18.30 -15.58 4.19
C THR A 96 17.51 -16.88 4.32
N SER A 97 16.87 -17.35 3.25
CA SER A 97 16.11 -18.61 3.24
C SER A 97 16.97 -19.86 3.52
N HIS A 98 18.28 -19.78 3.26
CA HIS A 98 19.23 -20.86 3.53
C HIS A 98 19.68 -20.91 5.00
N THR A 99 19.53 -19.82 5.76
CA THR A 99 20.00 -19.70 7.15
C THR A 99 18.88 -19.91 8.18
N LEU A 100 17.62 -19.91 7.74
CA LEU A 100 16.43 -20.01 8.59
C LEU A 100 16.14 -21.41 9.15
N SER A 101 16.65 -22.48 8.54
CA SER A 101 16.52 -23.83 9.10
C SER A 101 17.79 -24.66 8.90
N PRO A 102 18.33 -25.28 9.96
CA PRO A 102 19.41 -26.25 9.84
C PRO A 102 18.93 -27.65 9.43
N ASP A 103 17.61 -27.90 9.44
CA ASP A 103 17.03 -29.20 9.14
C ASP A 103 16.62 -29.32 7.65
N PRO A 104 17.14 -30.32 6.90
CA PRO A 104 16.86 -30.47 5.48
C PRO A 104 15.40 -30.80 5.16
N ALA A 105 14.63 -31.33 6.12
CA ALA A 105 13.21 -31.60 5.90
C ALA A 105 12.36 -30.31 5.87
N SER A 106 12.75 -29.30 6.66
CA SER A 106 12.07 -27.99 6.75
C SER A 106 12.70 -26.92 5.85
N GLU A 107 13.86 -27.17 5.25
CA GLU A 107 14.54 -26.28 4.30
C GLU A 107 13.63 -25.89 3.11
N ASN A 108 12.88 -26.87 2.58
CA ASN A 108 11.94 -26.62 1.49
C ASN A 108 10.81 -25.64 1.91
N ALA A 109 10.41 -25.64 3.19
CA ALA A 109 9.37 -24.76 3.67
C ALA A 109 9.78 -23.28 3.57
N TRP A 110 11.04 -22.96 3.88
CA TRP A 110 11.54 -21.58 3.85
C TRP A 110 11.97 -21.13 2.45
N LYS A 111 12.56 -22.03 1.66
CA LYS A 111 13.02 -21.69 0.31
C LYS A 111 11.89 -21.56 -0.72
N THR A 112 10.83 -22.35 -0.56
CA THR A 112 9.79 -22.43 -1.61
C THR A 112 8.39 -22.11 -1.09
N ILE A 113 7.96 -22.71 0.03
CA ILE A 113 6.57 -22.60 0.49
C ILE A 113 6.29 -21.20 1.06
N ALA A 114 7.17 -20.71 1.93
CA ALA A 114 7.04 -19.40 2.57
C ALA A 114 6.97 -18.24 1.55
N PRO A 115 7.91 -18.11 0.59
CA PRO A 115 7.81 -17.04 -0.41
C PRO A 115 6.57 -17.19 -1.31
N LYS A 116 6.22 -18.42 -1.74
CA LYS A 116 4.96 -18.64 -2.51
C LYS A 116 3.73 -18.16 -1.76
N LEU A 117 3.66 -18.46 -0.46
CA LEU A 117 2.54 -18.05 0.38
C LEU A 117 2.55 -16.54 0.65
N ALA A 118 3.72 -15.93 0.75
CA ALA A 118 3.90 -14.49 0.96
C ALA A 118 3.43 -13.63 -0.22
N PHE A 119 3.55 -14.15 -1.46
CA PHE A 119 3.04 -13.45 -2.64
C PHE A 119 1.51 -13.52 -2.79
N ASP A 120 0.81 -14.34 -1.99
CA ASP A 120 -0.66 -14.29 -1.94
C ASP A 120 -1.11 -12.98 -1.26
N PRO A 121 -1.97 -12.17 -1.90
CA PRO A 121 -2.48 -10.92 -1.33
C PRO A 121 -3.16 -11.08 0.04
N LYS A 122 -3.67 -12.27 0.36
CA LYS A 122 -4.28 -12.53 1.68
C LYS A 122 -3.26 -12.63 2.80
N ASN A 123 -1.99 -12.90 2.47
CA ASN A 123 -0.90 -13.15 3.41
C ASN A 123 0.11 -12.00 3.43
N GLN A 124 -0.35 -10.76 3.26
CA GLN A 124 0.53 -9.58 3.32
C GLN A 124 1.40 -9.52 4.58
N PHE A 125 0.87 -9.97 5.72
CA PHE A 125 1.64 -10.06 6.98
C PHE A 125 2.87 -10.97 6.86
N LEU A 126 2.78 -12.06 6.10
CA LEU A 126 3.89 -12.99 5.87
C LEU A 126 4.95 -12.37 4.97
N LEU A 127 4.53 -11.64 3.93
CA LEU A 127 5.46 -10.87 3.10
C LEU A 127 6.25 -9.87 3.93
N TYR A 128 5.58 -9.06 4.76
CA TYR A 128 6.28 -8.11 5.62
C TYR A 128 7.21 -8.79 6.63
N ALA A 129 6.83 -9.96 7.16
CA ALA A 129 7.70 -10.74 8.04
C ALA A 129 8.96 -11.22 7.30
N ILE A 130 8.83 -11.74 6.07
CA ILE A 130 9.96 -12.16 5.24
C ILE A 130 10.90 -10.98 4.94
N LEU A 131 10.35 -9.82 4.57
CA LEU A 131 11.14 -8.62 4.31
C LEU A 131 11.88 -8.14 5.57
N ALA A 132 11.22 -8.15 6.73
CA ALA A 132 11.83 -7.76 8.00
C ALA A 132 12.97 -8.71 8.41
N ILE A 133 12.78 -10.02 8.23
CA ILE A 133 13.82 -11.03 8.48
C ILE A 133 15.00 -10.83 7.52
N SER A 134 14.72 -10.49 6.26
CA SER A 134 15.76 -10.25 5.25
C SER A 134 16.53 -8.96 5.51
N ALA A 135 15.89 -7.93 6.06
CA ALA A 135 16.54 -6.67 6.45
C ALA A 135 17.41 -6.81 7.71
N LEU A 136 17.17 -7.84 8.53
CA LEU A 136 17.94 -8.11 9.75
C LEU A 136 19.26 -8.87 9.48
N HIS A 137 19.31 -9.59 8.36
CA HIS A 137 20.41 -10.49 7.98
C HIS A 137 21.45 -9.78 7.10
#